data_AF-A0AAU8IIE7-F1
#
_entry.id   AF-A0AAU8IIE7-F1
#
_cell.length_a   1.000
_cell.length_b   1.000
_cell.length_c   1.000
_cell.angle_alpha   90.00
_cell.angle_beta   90.00
_cell.angle_gamma   90.00
#
_symmetry.space_group_name_H-M   'P 1'
#
loop_
_entity.id
_entity.type
_entity.pdbx_description
1 polymer ?
#
loop_
_entity_poly.entity_id
_entity_poly.type
_entity_poly.pdbx_seq_one_letter_code
_entity_poly.pdbx_strand_id
1 'polypeptide(L)'
;MSIINTIKFGSIEAGGTKFVLVAADENYNVIQRKRIPTTTPKETLSKCLSFFKKHQVSALGIGSFGPIDIDQKSKSYGYILKTPKSNWANTNIVGVLRDALHIPVAFTTDVNASAYGEYVAGHAKDCSSVVYFTIGTGIGGGAIQNDQFIGGLTHPEMGHTLIVPRSDDSFCGICPFHHNYCFEGMASGPAIEARTGNRGENLPRTDPVFDLISYYAAQLAYNTFLQLQPEKIVFGGSVLQDRDLATVRYYFNEFNHGYVITPELNDLIVSTGVSENGSATIGNLALAKKLLSSNERIKETS
;
A
#
# COMPACT_ATOMS: atom_id res chain seq x y z
N MET A 1 -35.24 -5.00 -24.74
CA MET A 1 -33.80 -4.70 -24.87
C MET A 1 -33.21 -4.80 -23.48
N SER A 2 -32.68 -5.97 -23.09
CA SER A 2 -32.07 -6.13 -21.78
C SER A 2 -30.83 -5.25 -21.72
N ILE A 3 -30.86 -4.22 -20.89
CA ILE A 3 -29.64 -3.50 -20.54
C ILE A 3 -28.78 -4.53 -19.84
N ILE A 4 -27.77 -5.06 -20.52
CA ILE A 4 -26.70 -5.81 -19.87
C ILE A 4 -26.06 -4.78 -18.95
N ASN A 5 -26.38 -4.86 -17.66
CA ASN A 5 -25.73 -4.02 -16.66
C ASN A 5 -24.28 -4.49 -16.62
N THR A 6 -23.40 -3.81 -17.36
CA THR A 6 -21.96 -4.09 -17.33
C THR A 6 -21.49 -3.91 -15.90
N ILE A 7 -20.93 -4.97 -15.32
CA ILE A 7 -20.42 -4.97 -13.95
C ILE A 7 -19.29 -3.94 -13.87
N LYS A 8 -19.37 -3.04 -12.88
CA LYS A 8 -18.35 -2.02 -12.65
C LYS A 8 -17.82 -2.13 -11.24
N PHE A 9 -16.55 -1.83 -11.07
CA PHE A 9 -15.88 -1.86 -9.77
C PHE A 9 -15.46 -0.46 -9.37
N GLY A 10 -15.63 -0.17 -8.08
CA GLY A 10 -15.17 1.07 -7.47
C GLY A 10 -13.86 0.87 -6.72
N SER A 11 -13.00 1.88 -6.75
CA SER A 11 -11.82 1.97 -5.89
C SER A 11 -11.80 3.30 -5.14
N ILE A 12 -11.48 3.23 -3.84
CA ILE A 12 -11.12 4.37 -3.00
C ILE A 12 -9.72 4.14 -2.45
N GLU A 13 -8.76 4.93 -2.91
CA GLU A 13 -7.48 5.08 -2.22
C GLU A 13 -7.65 6.21 -1.20
N ALA A 14 -7.83 5.85 0.06
CA ALA A 14 -7.94 6.80 1.15
C ALA A 14 -6.53 7.17 1.63
N GLY A 15 -5.98 8.26 1.10
CA GLY A 15 -4.70 8.81 1.51
C GLY A 15 -4.83 9.96 2.52
N GLY A 16 -3.77 10.17 3.31
CA GLY A 16 -3.77 11.17 4.38
C GLY A 16 -3.81 12.64 3.94
N THR A 17 -3.71 12.93 2.63
CA THR A 17 -3.80 14.28 2.03
C THR A 17 -4.86 14.39 0.95
N LYS A 18 -5.07 13.30 0.20
CA LYS A 18 -6.06 13.21 -0.87
C LYS A 18 -6.67 11.81 -0.91
N PHE A 19 -7.92 11.73 -1.34
CA PHE A 19 -8.54 10.47 -1.78
C PHE A 19 -8.54 10.39 -3.30
N VAL A 20 -8.26 9.21 -3.84
CA VAL A 20 -8.42 8.90 -5.27
C VAL A 20 -9.63 7.98 -5.42
N LEU A 21 -10.60 8.42 -6.21
CA LEU A 21 -11.83 7.70 -6.50
C LEU A 21 -11.81 7.24 -7.95
N VAL A 22 -12.07 5.95 -8.18
CA VAL A 22 -12.09 5.35 -9.51
C VAL A 22 -13.34 4.49 -9.67
N ALA A 23 -13.98 4.59 -10.83
CA ALA A 23 -14.93 3.60 -11.32
C ALA A 23 -14.35 2.99 -12.60
N ALA A 24 -14.32 1.66 -12.68
CA ALA A 24 -13.73 0.91 -13.79
C ALA A 24 -14.63 -0.26 -14.22
N ASP A 25 -14.39 -0.78 -15.42
CA ASP A 25 -15.05 -1.98 -15.95
C ASP A 25 -14.47 -3.28 -15.36
N GLU A 26 -14.95 -4.44 -15.81
CA GLU A 26 -14.49 -5.75 -15.34
C GLU A 26 -13.04 -6.12 -15.66
N ASN A 27 -12.42 -5.38 -16.59
CA ASN A 27 -11.03 -5.51 -17.01
C ASN A 27 -10.13 -4.43 -16.38
N TYR A 28 -10.65 -3.68 -15.40
CA TYR A 28 -10.00 -2.59 -14.71
C TYR A 28 -9.68 -1.36 -15.58
N ASN A 29 -10.33 -1.21 -16.75
CA ASN A 29 -10.23 0.01 -17.54
C ASN A 29 -10.98 1.14 -16.83
N VAL A 30 -10.27 2.25 -16.59
CA VAL A 30 -10.82 3.40 -15.86
C VAL A 30 -11.88 4.10 -16.71
N ILE A 31 -13.12 4.12 -16.21
CA ILE A 31 -14.24 4.86 -16.81
C ILE A 31 -14.26 6.29 -16.29
N GLN A 32 -14.07 6.44 -14.97
CA GLN A 32 -14.01 7.75 -14.33
C GLN A 32 -12.99 7.74 -13.19
N ARG A 33 -12.22 8.82 -13.10
CA ARG A 33 -11.30 9.10 -11.99
C ARG A 33 -11.60 10.47 -11.38
N LYS A 34 -11.45 10.62 -10.07
CA LYS A 34 -11.52 11.91 -9.37
C LYS A 34 -10.56 11.91 -8.19
N ARG A 35 -9.82 13.01 -8.03
CA ARG A 35 -9.03 13.29 -6.82
C ARG A 35 -9.78 14.30 -5.96
N ILE A 36 -9.89 14.05 -4.66
CA ILE A 36 -10.49 14.97 -3.71
C ILE A 36 -9.54 15.21 -2.54
N PRO A 37 -9.50 16.42 -1.96
CA PRO A 37 -8.72 16.66 -0.75
C PRO A 37 -9.32 15.91 0.44
N THR A 38 -8.44 15.38 1.30
CA THR A 38 -8.82 14.79 2.58
C THR A 38 -9.07 15.93 3.58
N THR A 39 -10.32 16.17 3.94
CA THR A 39 -10.71 17.20 4.94
C THR A 39 -11.24 16.52 6.21
N THR A 40 -12.48 16.77 6.60
CA THR A 40 -13.16 16.02 7.66
C THR A 40 -13.74 14.71 7.10
N PRO A 41 -13.95 13.68 7.94
CA PRO A 41 -14.57 12.44 7.49
C PRO A 41 -15.93 12.66 6.81
N LYS A 42 -16.80 13.49 7.42
CA LYS A 42 -18.16 13.75 6.90
C LYS A 42 -18.12 14.36 5.49
N GLU A 43 -17.29 15.37 5.27
CA GLU A 43 -17.17 16.01 3.96
C GLU A 43 -16.53 15.10 2.93
N THR A 44 -15.46 14.40 3.31
CA THR A 44 -14.71 13.51 2.42
C THR A 44 -15.57 12.34 1.98
N LEU A 45 -16.26 11.67 2.92
CA LEU A 45 -17.18 10.57 2.62
C LEU A 45 -18.41 11.03 1.83
N SER A 46 -18.95 12.23 2.10
CA SER A 46 -20.03 12.80 1.28
C SER A 46 -19.62 12.99 -0.19
N LYS A 47 -18.37 13.43 -0.44
CA LYS A 47 -17.82 13.51 -1.80
C LYS A 47 -17.63 12.14 -2.44
N CYS A 48 -17.24 11.13 -1.67
CA CYS A 48 -17.16 9.73 -2.14
C CYS A 48 -18.55 9.21 -2.56
N LEU A 49 -19.55 9.38 -1.69
CA LEU A 49 -20.94 8.99 -1.97
C LEU A 49 -21.48 9.70 -3.21
N SER A 50 -21.24 11.01 -3.34
CA SER A 50 -21.66 11.79 -4.51
C SER A 50 -21.04 11.26 -5.80
N PHE A 51 -19.78 10.83 -5.75
CA PHE A 51 -19.10 10.23 -6.89
C PHE A 51 -19.71 8.89 -7.28
N PHE A 52 -19.88 7.95 -6.34
CA PHE A 52 -20.39 6.61 -6.65
C PHE A 52 -21.90 6.54 -6.87
N LYS A 53 -22.68 7.53 -6.40
CA LYS A 53 -24.09 7.70 -6.83
C LYS A 53 -24.20 8.12 -8.29
N LYS A 54 -23.27 8.95 -8.77
CA LYS A 54 -23.19 9.37 -10.18
C LYS A 54 -22.59 8.28 -11.08
N HIS A 55 -21.60 7.56 -10.57
CA HIS A 55 -20.87 6.51 -11.26
C HIS A 55 -21.09 5.18 -10.52
N GLN A 56 -22.26 4.58 -10.72
CA GLN A 56 -22.67 3.36 -10.03
C GLN A 56 -21.71 2.20 -10.31
N VAL A 57 -21.41 1.46 -9.26
CA VAL A 57 -20.53 0.28 -9.26
C VAL A 57 -21.22 -0.85 -8.49
N SER A 58 -20.87 -2.08 -8.81
CA SER A 58 -21.45 -3.30 -8.23
C SER A 58 -20.79 -3.67 -6.89
N ALA A 59 -19.53 -3.29 -6.71
CA ALA A 59 -18.78 -3.44 -5.45
C ALA A 59 -17.70 -2.37 -5.35
N LEU A 60 -17.22 -2.14 -4.13
CA LEU A 60 -16.20 -1.14 -3.81
C LEU A 60 -15.01 -1.80 -3.11
N GLY A 61 -13.79 -1.47 -3.53
CA GLY A 61 -12.58 -1.76 -2.76
C GLY A 61 -11.99 -0.48 -2.19
N ILE A 62 -11.50 -0.56 -0.96
CA ILE A 62 -10.95 0.57 -0.23
C ILE A 62 -9.59 0.17 0.36
N GLY A 63 -8.57 0.92 -0.02
CA GLY A 63 -7.23 0.88 0.56
C GLY A 63 -7.05 2.16 1.37
N SER A 64 -6.96 2.05 2.69
CA SER A 64 -6.93 3.20 3.59
C SER A 64 -5.60 3.37 4.31
N PHE A 65 -5.23 4.62 4.55
CA PHE A 65 -4.23 4.95 5.56
C PHE A 65 -4.65 4.39 6.92
N GLY A 66 -3.66 3.94 7.69
CA GLY A 66 -3.84 3.28 8.98
C GLY A 66 -3.55 4.16 10.21
N PRO A 67 -3.57 3.53 11.40
CA PRO A 67 -4.04 2.15 11.64
C PRO A 67 -5.55 1.99 11.44
N ILE A 68 -5.98 0.84 10.90
CA ILE A 68 -7.39 0.52 10.61
C ILE A 68 -7.76 -0.86 11.13
N ASP A 69 -9.05 -1.06 11.41
CA ASP A 69 -9.58 -2.38 11.77
C ASP A 69 -10.04 -3.13 10.51
N ILE A 70 -9.26 -4.15 10.16
CA ILE A 70 -9.48 -5.02 8.99
C ILE A 70 -10.07 -6.38 9.37
N ASP A 71 -10.25 -6.67 10.66
CA ASP A 71 -10.83 -7.95 11.08
C ASP A 71 -12.35 -7.91 10.89
N GLN A 72 -12.85 -8.69 9.93
CA GLN A 72 -14.29 -8.78 9.62
C GLN A 72 -15.14 -9.27 10.80
N LYS A 73 -14.54 -9.94 11.80
CA LYS A 73 -15.23 -10.40 13.02
C LYS A 73 -15.27 -9.32 14.10
N SER A 74 -14.48 -8.26 13.97
CA SER A 74 -14.45 -7.14 14.91
C SER A 74 -15.71 -6.27 14.80
N LYS A 75 -16.19 -5.78 15.94
CA LYS A 75 -17.29 -4.79 15.99
C LYS A 75 -16.93 -3.47 15.34
N SER A 76 -15.63 -3.16 15.23
CA SER A 76 -15.10 -1.96 14.60
C SER A 76 -14.51 -2.21 13.22
N TYR A 77 -14.80 -3.34 12.56
CA TYR A 77 -14.41 -3.57 11.16
C TYR A 77 -14.77 -2.36 10.28
N GLY A 78 -13.81 -1.88 9.50
CA GLY A 78 -14.03 -0.75 8.60
C GLY A 78 -13.81 0.63 9.23
N TYR A 79 -13.30 0.68 10.46
CA TYR A 79 -12.98 1.92 11.15
C TYR A 79 -11.52 2.31 10.96
N ILE A 80 -11.27 3.62 10.86
CA ILE A 80 -9.96 4.18 11.22
C ILE A 80 -9.85 4.20 12.74
N LEU A 81 -8.75 3.66 13.26
CA LEU A 81 -8.47 3.57 14.69
C LEU A 81 -7.79 4.85 15.19
N LYS A 82 -6.86 4.75 16.15
CA LYS A 82 -6.10 5.90 16.63
C LYS A 82 -5.12 6.35 15.55
N THR A 83 -5.35 7.54 14.99
CA THR A 83 -4.50 8.16 13.96
C THR A 83 -4.11 9.57 14.38
N PRO A 84 -2.90 10.07 14.04
CA PRO A 84 -2.53 11.47 14.23
C PRO A 84 -3.30 12.42 13.28
N LYS A 85 -4.10 11.89 12.33
CA LYS A 85 -4.91 12.68 11.41
C LYS A 85 -6.12 13.27 12.13
N SER A 86 -6.13 14.60 12.24
CA SER A 86 -7.19 15.36 12.89
C SER A 86 -8.57 14.92 12.42
N ASN A 87 -9.44 14.58 13.38
CA ASN A 87 -10.85 14.21 13.20
C ASN A 87 -11.13 12.84 12.54
N TRP A 88 -10.12 12.06 12.13
CA TRP A 88 -10.35 10.77 11.47
C TRP A 88 -10.40 9.58 12.42
N ALA A 89 -9.91 9.72 13.66
CA ALA A 89 -9.97 8.64 14.64
C ALA A 89 -11.41 8.18 14.92
N ASN A 90 -11.60 6.87 15.00
CA ASN A 90 -12.89 6.20 15.20
C ASN A 90 -13.94 6.46 14.10
N THR A 91 -13.51 6.77 12.88
CA THR A 91 -14.42 6.97 11.73
C THR A 91 -14.81 5.63 11.13
N ASN A 92 -16.11 5.33 11.07
CA ASN A 92 -16.65 4.17 10.34
C ASN A 92 -16.74 4.46 8.83
N ILE A 93 -15.74 4.06 8.04
CA ILE A 93 -15.75 4.26 6.58
C ILE A 93 -16.69 3.27 5.91
N VAL A 94 -16.51 1.98 6.22
CA VAL A 94 -17.22 0.90 5.52
C VAL A 94 -18.72 0.97 5.77
N GLY A 95 -19.15 1.20 7.02
CA GLY A 95 -20.56 1.34 7.37
C GLY A 95 -21.23 2.48 6.62
N VAL A 96 -20.62 3.68 6.63
CA VAL A 96 -21.18 4.85 5.92
C VAL A 96 -21.36 4.59 4.43
N LEU A 97 -20.40 3.94 3.77
CA LEU A 97 -20.47 3.65 2.34
C LEU A 97 -21.45 2.52 2.04
N ARG A 98 -21.45 1.45 2.84
CA ARG A 98 -22.35 0.30 2.66
C ARG A 98 -23.81 0.69 2.88
N ASP A 99 -24.10 1.46 3.93
CA ASP A 99 -25.47 1.85 4.28
C ASP A 99 -26.07 2.81 3.25
N ALA A 100 -25.23 3.64 2.60
CA ALA A 100 -25.69 4.63 1.63
C ALA A 100 -25.66 4.17 0.17
N LEU A 101 -24.81 3.18 -0.19
CA LEU A 101 -24.69 2.67 -1.55
C LEU A 101 -25.35 1.29 -1.74
N HIS A 102 -25.60 0.55 -0.64
CA HIS A 102 -26.17 -0.80 -0.66
C HIS A 102 -25.39 -1.81 -1.52
N ILE A 103 -24.06 -1.71 -1.51
CA ILE A 103 -23.14 -2.60 -2.24
C ILE A 103 -22.10 -3.22 -1.29
N PRO A 104 -21.51 -4.37 -1.66
CA PRO A 104 -20.37 -4.95 -0.95
C PRO A 104 -19.15 -4.01 -0.96
N VAL A 105 -18.42 -3.99 0.16
CA VAL A 105 -17.23 -3.15 0.35
C VAL A 105 -16.08 -3.99 0.89
N ALA A 106 -14.98 -4.09 0.14
CA ALA A 106 -13.71 -4.64 0.61
C ALA A 106 -12.90 -3.51 1.25
N PHE A 107 -12.28 -3.82 2.38
CA PHE A 107 -11.52 -2.84 3.16
C PHE A 107 -10.20 -3.43 3.62
N THR A 108 -9.12 -2.72 3.31
CA THR A 108 -7.75 -3.09 3.70
C THR A 108 -6.87 -1.84 3.78
N THR A 109 -5.60 -1.99 4.13
CA THR A 109 -4.66 -0.86 4.13
C THR A 109 -4.29 -0.46 2.70
N ASP A 110 -3.83 0.77 2.51
CA ASP A 110 -3.29 1.23 1.23
C ASP A 110 -2.13 0.34 0.72
N VAL A 111 -1.23 -0.09 1.61
CA VAL A 111 -0.11 -0.98 1.26
C VAL A 111 -0.55 -2.41 0.94
N ASN A 112 -1.58 -2.93 1.60
CA ASN A 112 -2.16 -4.23 1.21
C ASN A 112 -2.87 -4.12 -0.14
N ALA A 113 -3.59 -3.02 -0.40
CA ALA A 113 -4.18 -2.77 -1.71
C ALA A 113 -3.09 -2.72 -2.79
N SER A 114 -1.97 -2.02 -2.55
CA SER A 114 -0.85 -2.01 -3.50
C SER A 114 -0.23 -3.39 -3.69
N ALA A 115 0.01 -4.14 -2.61
CA ALA A 115 0.51 -5.51 -2.70
C ALA A 115 -0.42 -6.38 -3.56
N TYR A 116 -1.73 -6.27 -3.35
CA TYR A 116 -2.72 -7.02 -4.12
C TYR A 116 -2.77 -6.60 -5.58
N GLY A 117 -2.58 -5.31 -5.88
CA GLY A 117 -2.46 -4.83 -7.25
C GLY A 117 -1.28 -5.46 -8.00
N GLU A 118 -0.11 -5.51 -7.36
CA GLU A 118 1.06 -6.17 -7.93
C GLU A 118 0.86 -7.68 -8.08
N TYR A 119 0.19 -8.30 -7.11
CA TYR A 119 -0.16 -9.73 -7.09
C TYR A 119 -1.16 -10.14 -8.18
N VAL A 120 -2.02 -9.23 -8.67
CA VAL A 120 -3.03 -9.58 -9.69
C VAL A 120 -2.69 -9.08 -11.09
N ALA A 121 -1.87 -8.02 -11.21
CA ALA A 121 -1.62 -7.36 -12.49
C ALA A 121 -0.21 -6.81 -12.67
N GLY A 122 0.61 -6.75 -11.61
CA GLY A 122 1.96 -6.20 -11.67
C GLY A 122 3.04 -7.27 -11.82
N HIS A 123 4.22 -7.00 -11.28
CA HIS A 123 5.39 -7.90 -11.41
C HIS A 123 5.28 -9.17 -10.56
N ALA A 124 4.23 -9.32 -9.74
CA ALA A 124 4.00 -10.49 -8.92
C ALA A 124 2.78 -11.32 -9.35
N LYS A 125 2.21 -11.08 -10.55
CA LYS A 125 1.01 -11.76 -11.05
C LYS A 125 1.12 -13.28 -11.18
N ASP A 126 2.35 -13.78 -11.36
CA ASP A 126 2.67 -15.20 -11.52
C ASP A 126 3.30 -15.80 -10.24
N CYS A 127 3.32 -15.03 -9.14
CA CYS A 127 3.86 -15.46 -7.86
C CYS A 127 2.74 -15.90 -6.91
N SER A 128 3.06 -16.77 -5.95
CA SER A 128 2.18 -17.12 -4.82
C SER A 128 2.46 -16.27 -3.58
N SER A 129 3.60 -15.57 -3.54
CA SER A 129 4.00 -14.72 -2.42
C SER A 129 4.67 -13.43 -2.87
N VAL A 130 4.24 -12.30 -2.28
CA VAL A 130 4.79 -10.97 -2.57
C VAL A 130 4.80 -10.11 -1.33
N VAL A 131 5.85 -9.30 -1.19
CA VAL A 131 5.88 -8.17 -0.27
C VAL A 131 5.96 -6.89 -1.09
N TYR A 132 5.12 -5.93 -0.77
CA TYR A 132 5.16 -4.59 -1.33
C TYR A 132 5.55 -3.60 -0.23
N PHE A 133 6.53 -2.75 -0.52
CA PHE A 133 6.89 -1.59 0.29
C PHE A 133 6.58 -0.30 -0.44
N THR A 134 6.08 0.70 0.28
CA THR A 134 6.05 2.08 -0.21
C THR A 134 7.03 2.93 0.58
N ILE A 135 7.85 3.72 -0.12
CA ILE A 135 8.70 4.73 0.50
C ILE A 135 8.31 6.10 -0.06
N GLY A 136 7.65 6.90 0.77
CA GLY A 136 7.08 8.20 0.41
C GLY A 136 7.05 9.13 1.62
N THR A 137 5.89 9.72 1.92
CA THR A 137 5.73 10.52 3.15
C THR A 137 5.99 9.70 4.42
N GLY A 138 5.66 8.42 4.40
CA GLY A 138 6.03 7.43 5.41
C GLY A 138 6.57 6.16 4.73
N ILE A 139 6.78 5.11 5.51
CA ILE A 139 7.14 3.78 5.03
C ILE A 139 6.11 2.78 5.52
N GLY A 140 5.54 2.01 4.60
CA GLY A 140 4.59 0.95 4.92
C GLY A 140 4.86 -0.28 4.09
N GLY A 141 4.40 -1.43 4.57
CA GLY A 141 4.56 -2.71 3.88
C GLY A 141 3.30 -3.57 3.98
N GLY A 142 2.94 -4.20 2.87
CA GLY A 142 1.88 -5.20 2.78
C GLY A 142 2.45 -6.49 2.21
N ALA A 143 1.98 -7.63 2.69
CA ALA A 143 2.48 -8.93 2.24
C ALA A 143 1.33 -9.90 1.96
N ILE A 144 1.54 -10.76 0.96
CA ILE A 144 0.61 -11.79 0.54
C ILE A 144 1.37 -13.12 0.48
N GLN A 145 0.77 -14.19 0.99
CA GLN A 145 1.19 -15.56 0.73
C GLN A 145 -0.05 -16.41 0.46
N ASN A 146 -0.02 -17.20 -0.62
CA ASN A 146 -1.10 -18.12 -1.00
C ASN A 146 -2.48 -17.42 -1.05
N ASP A 147 -2.55 -16.27 -1.74
CA ASP A 147 -3.78 -15.46 -1.88
C ASP A 147 -4.37 -14.92 -0.55
N GLN A 148 -3.60 -14.99 0.55
CA GLN A 148 -3.95 -14.43 1.85
C GLN A 148 -3.04 -13.26 2.20
N PHE A 149 -3.62 -12.18 2.72
CA PHE A 149 -2.82 -11.12 3.33
C PHE A 149 -2.15 -11.64 4.59
N ILE A 150 -0.87 -11.30 4.75
CA ILE A 150 -0.14 -11.53 5.99
C ILE A 150 -0.63 -10.53 7.03
N GLY A 151 -1.12 -11.08 8.14
CA GLY A 151 -1.74 -10.36 9.23
C GLY A 151 -2.38 -11.38 10.18
N GLY A 152 -2.80 -10.92 11.36
CA GLY A 152 -3.39 -11.79 12.37
C GLY A 152 -4.23 -10.97 13.32
N LEU A 153 -3.59 -10.46 14.37
CA LEU A 153 -4.24 -9.51 15.29
C LEU A 153 -4.64 -8.21 14.57
N THR A 154 -3.79 -7.71 13.68
CA THR A 154 -3.99 -6.53 12.83
C THR A 154 -3.23 -6.71 11.50
N HIS A 155 -3.06 -5.63 10.74
CA HIS A 155 -2.10 -5.55 9.64
C HIS A 155 -0.66 -5.29 10.13
N PRO A 156 0.37 -5.62 9.32
CA PRO A 156 1.76 -5.27 9.59
C PRO A 156 2.02 -3.75 9.58
N GLU A 157 3.06 -3.33 10.32
CA GLU A 157 3.62 -1.96 10.35
C GLU A 157 5.12 -2.00 10.04
N MET A 158 5.45 -2.54 8.85
CA MET A 158 6.83 -2.91 8.49
C MET A 158 7.80 -1.72 8.42
N GLY A 159 7.31 -0.50 8.20
CA GLY A 159 8.14 0.71 8.19
C GLY A 159 8.68 1.09 9.57
N HIS A 160 8.10 0.57 10.65
CA HIS A 160 8.59 0.79 12.02
C HIS A 160 9.47 -0.35 12.54
N THR A 161 9.78 -1.36 11.71
CA THR A 161 10.77 -2.38 12.08
C THR A 161 12.10 -1.71 12.42
N LEU A 162 12.75 -2.22 13.47
CA LEU A 162 13.99 -1.64 13.96
C LEU A 162 15.15 -1.89 13.00
N ILE A 163 16.11 -0.97 12.98
CA ILE A 163 17.25 -0.96 12.07
C ILE A 163 18.57 -0.85 12.82
N VAL A 164 19.66 -1.15 12.11
CA VAL A 164 21.00 -0.76 12.52
C VAL A 164 21.42 0.47 11.69
N PRO A 165 21.57 1.66 12.30
CA PRO A 165 22.09 2.82 11.60
C PRO A 165 23.44 2.53 10.95
N ARG A 166 23.66 3.03 9.73
CA ARG A 166 24.99 2.95 9.12
C ARG A 166 25.98 3.74 9.98
N SER A 167 27.20 3.24 10.14
CA SER A 167 28.16 3.80 11.10
C SER A 167 28.57 5.25 10.81
N ASP A 168 28.40 5.70 9.56
CA ASP A 168 28.68 7.05 9.08
C ASP A 168 27.43 7.95 9.00
N ASP A 169 26.24 7.45 9.36
CA ASP A 169 25.01 8.24 9.41
C ASP A 169 24.73 8.72 10.83
N SER A 170 24.96 10.02 11.08
CA SER A 170 24.69 10.67 12.36
C SER A 170 23.26 11.22 12.47
N PHE A 171 22.40 10.98 11.48
CA PHE A 171 21.03 11.48 11.49
C PHE A 171 20.22 10.91 12.66
N CYS A 172 19.61 11.80 13.45
CA CYS A 172 18.83 11.42 14.64
C CYS A 172 17.48 10.76 14.34
N GLY A 173 17.03 10.76 13.08
CA GLY A 173 15.74 10.21 12.67
C GLY A 173 14.55 11.10 12.98
N ILE A 174 13.51 11.05 12.13
CA ILE A 174 12.31 11.92 12.26
C ILE A 174 11.13 11.24 12.95
N CYS A 175 11.18 9.92 13.15
CA CYS A 175 10.08 9.20 13.79
C CYS A 175 9.99 9.62 15.28
N PRO A 176 8.86 10.13 15.77
CA PRO A 176 8.74 10.61 17.16
C PRO A 176 8.73 9.47 18.19
N PHE A 177 8.57 8.22 17.75
CA PHE A 177 8.51 7.04 18.62
C PHE A 177 9.86 6.31 18.70
N HIS A 178 10.53 6.19 17.56
CA HIS A 178 11.72 5.34 17.43
C HIS A 178 12.95 6.10 16.92
N HIS A 179 12.86 7.40 16.60
CA HIS A 179 13.99 8.21 16.16
C HIS A 179 14.77 7.54 15.01
N ASN A 180 16.07 7.35 15.17
CA ASN A 180 16.95 6.69 14.20
C ASN A 180 16.96 5.16 14.29
N TYR A 181 16.09 4.58 15.10
CA TYR A 181 16.01 3.12 15.27
C TYR A 181 15.03 2.44 14.34
N CYS A 182 14.24 3.15 13.50
CA CYS A 182 13.31 2.51 12.56
C CYS A 182 13.47 2.99 11.11
N PHE A 183 13.00 2.18 10.15
CA PHE A 183 13.11 2.49 8.73
C PHE A 183 12.44 3.82 8.37
N GLU A 184 11.20 4.07 8.80
CA GLU A 184 10.49 5.30 8.47
C GLU A 184 11.22 6.55 8.99
N GLY A 185 11.76 6.46 10.20
CA GLY A 185 12.55 7.53 10.82
C GLY A 185 13.81 7.87 10.03
N MET A 186 14.38 6.89 9.32
CA MET A 186 15.66 6.98 8.63
C MET A 186 15.58 7.01 7.10
N ALA A 187 14.42 6.74 6.49
CA ALA A 187 14.36 6.60 5.03
C ALA A 187 13.11 7.17 4.35
N SER A 188 12.18 7.76 5.10
CA SER A 188 11.03 8.45 4.51
C SER A 188 11.43 9.74 3.78
N GLY A 189 10.57 10.24 2.90
CA GLY A 189 10.74 11.52 2.23
C GLY A 189 10.99 12.69 3.19
N PRO A 190 10.22 12.83 4.29
CA PRO A 190 10.53 13.81 5.34
C PRO A 190 11.88 13.58 6.03
N ALA A 191 12.35 12.34 6.14
CA ALA A 191 13.68 12.04 6.68
C ALA A 191 14.80 12.53 5.74
N ILE A 192 14.59 12.47 4.43
CA ILE A 192 15.49 13.06 3.41
C ILE A 192 15.48 14.58 3.53
N GLU A 193 14.30 15.19 3.61
CA GLU A 193 14.17 16.65 3.74
C GLU A 193 14.82 17.17 5.02
N ALA A 194 14.59 16.51 6.15
CA ALA A 194 15.16 16.90 7.44
C ALA A 194 16.69 16.80 7.49
N ARG A 195 17.32 15.89 6.73
CA ARG A 195 18.78 15.74 6.72
C ARG A 195 19.49 16.61 5.68
N THR A 196 18.83 16.92 4.57
CA THR A 196 19.44 17.65 3.43
C THR A 196 18.95 19.10 3.31
N GLY A 197 17.90 19.46 4.04
CA GLY A 197 17.19 20.73 3.89
C GLY A 197 16.35 20.83 2.62
N ASN A 198 16.28 19.79 1.80
CA ASN A 198 15.58 19.79 0.51
C ASN A 198 14.72 18.53 0.35
N ARG A 199 13.54 18.68 -0.24
CA ARG A 199 12.73 17.52 -0.66
C ARG A 199 13.51 16.65 -1.63
N GLY A 200 13.43 15.34 -1.48
CA GLY A 200 14.18 14.39 -2.32
C GLY A 200 13.89 14.52 -3.82
N GLU A 201 12.71 14.99 -4.21
CA GLU A 201 12.37 15.27 -5.62
C GLU A 201 13.18 16.42 -6.24
N ASN A 202 13.76 17.30 -5.40
CA ASN A 202 14.58 18.44 -5.81
C ASN A 202 16.08 18.16 -5.73
N LEU A 203 16.49 17.00 -5.22
CA LEU A 203 17.90 16.63 -5.10
C LEU A 203 18.39 15.95 -6.39
N PRO A 204 19.64 16.20 -6.82
CA PRO A 204 20.24 15.41 -7.87
C PRO A 204 20.35 13.95 -7.40
N ARG A 205 20.10 12.99 -8.28
CA ARG A 205 20.18 11.56 -7.90
C ARG A 205 21.60 11.05 -7.60
N THR A 206 22.60 11.91 -7.73
CA THR A 206 23.98 11.69 -7.28
C THR A 206 24.21 12.13 -5.83
N ASP A 207 23.21 12.74 -5.18
CA ASP A 207 23.31 13.11 -3.77
C ASP A 207 23.52 11.87 -2.90
N PRO A 208 24.48 11.88 -1.97
CA PRO A 208 24.81 10.73 -1.12
C PRO A 208 23.64 10.25 -0.26
N VAL A 209 22.59 11.06 -0.05
CA VAL A 209 21.40 10.61 0.67
C VAL A 209 20.76 9.36 0.04
N PHE A 210 20.76 9.23 -1.29
CA PHE A 210 20.09 8.11 -1.95
C PHE A 210 20.83 6.78 -1.74
N ASP A 211 22.15 6.84 -1.52
CA ASP A 211 22.95 5.70 -1.10
C ASP A 211 22.56 5.24 0.32
N LEU A 212 22.43 6.19 1.26
CA LEU A 212 21.89 5.92 2.61
C LEU A 212 20.48 5.31 2.56
N ILE A 213 19.59 5.87 1.74
CA ILE A 213 18.22 5.35 1.61
C ILE A 213 18.24 3.92 1.04
N SER A 214 19.09 3.66 0.04
CA SER A 214 19.22 2.33 -0.55
C SER A 214 19.76 1.31 0.45
N TYR A 215 20.71 1.72 1.31
CA TYR A 215 21.23 0.89 2.42
C TYR A 215 20.12 0.50 3.41
N TYR A 216 19.28 1.46 3.82
CA TYR A 216 18.16 1.16 4.72
C TYR A 216 17.04 0.36 4.04
N ALA A 217 16.71 0.64 2.78
CA ALA A 217 15.76 -0.17 2.02
C ALA A 217 16.25 -1.61 1.84
N ALA A 218 17.55 -1.82 1.66
CA ALA A 218 18.16 -3.15 1.59
C ALA A 218 18.07 -3.92 2.92
N GLN A 219 18.26 -3.25 4.06
CA GLN A 219 18.04 -3.88 5.37
C GLN A 219 16.59 -4.31 5.54
N LEU A 220 15.63 -3.47 5.10
CA LEU A 220 14.20 -3.80 5.13
C LEU A 220 13.91 -5.04 4.27
N ALA A 221 14.37 -5.03 3.01
CA ALA A 221 14.21 -6.16 2.10
C ALA A 221 14.85 -7.45 2.65
N TYR A 222 16.07 -7.37 3.18
CA TYR A 222 16.79 -8.54 3.71
C TYR A 222 16.10 -9.12 4.94
N ASN A 223 15.76 -8.29 5.92
CA ASN A 223 15.05 -8.72 7.13
C ASN A 223 13.71 -9.38 6.79
N THR A 224 12.97 -8.80 5.84
CA THR A 224 11.70 -9.36 5.38
C THR A 224 11.89 -10.65 4.59
N PHE A 225 12.92 -10.75 3.75
CA PHE A 225 13.21 -11.98 3.03
C PHE A 225 13.48 -13.14 3.98
N LEU A 226 14.29 -12.91 5.03
CA LEU A 226 14.55 -13.93 6.06
C LEU A 226 13.28 -14.38 6.80
N GLN A 227 12.32 -13.50 7.01
CA GLN A 227 11.11 -13.77 7.79
C GLN A 227 9.97 -14.38 6.97
N LEU A 228 9.78 -13.91 5.74
CA LEU A 228 8.61 -14.23 4.92
C LEU A 228 8.94 -15.03 3.66
N GLN A 229 10.21 -15.09 3.24
CA GLN A 229 10.64 -15.81 2.03
C GLN A 229 9.74 -15.55 0.81
N PRO A 230 9.47 -14.28 0.44
CA PRO A 230 8.60 -14.00 -0.70
C PRO A 230 9.30 -14.27 -2.03
N GLU A 231 8.53 -14.65 -3.05
CA GLU A 231 9.01 -14.77 -4.44
C GLU A 231 9.27 -13.41 -5.09
N LYS A 232 8.67 -12.34 -4.54
CA LYS A 232 8.83 -10.97 -5.01
C LYS A 232 8.83 -9.95 -3.87
N ILE A 233 9.75 -9.00 -3.94
CA ILE A 233 9.76 -7.77 -3.13
C ILE A 233 9.62 -6.59 -4.08
N VAL A 234 8.51 -5.87 -3.97
CA VAL A 234 8.19 -4.73 -4.83
C VAL A 234 8.36 -3.43 -4.05
N PHE A 235 9.20 -2.53 -4.55
CA PHE A 235 9.34 -1.17 -4.03
C PHE A 235 8.53 -0.19 -4.88
N GLY A 236 7.56 0.46 -4.25
CA GLY A 236 6.85 1.61 -4.79
C GLY A 236 7.06 2.87 -3.94
N GLY A 237 6.23 3.88 -4.19
CA GLY A 237 6.38 5.20 -3.60
C GLY A 237 7.26 6.12 -4.45
N SER A 238 7.55 7.32 -3.94
CA SER A 238 8.19 8.38 -4.72
C SER A 238 9.69 8.56 -4.43
N VAL A 239 10.20 7.89 -3.39
CA VAL A 239 11.58 8.09 -2.92
C VAL A 239 12.58 7.32 -3.78
N LEU A 240 12.40 5.99 -3.88
CA LEU A 240 13.24 5.12 -4.70
C LEU A 240 12.75 5.07 -6.14
N GLN A 241 13.69 5.10 -7.09
CA GLN A 241 13.47 4.86 -8.51
C GLN A 241 14.10 3.52 -8.93
N ASP A 242 13.74 3.01 -10.10
CA ASP A 242 14.29 1.76 -10.66
C ASP A 242 15.82 1.70 -10.63
N ARG A 243 16.48 2.83 -10.92
CA ARG A 243 17.94 2.97 -10.87
C ARG A 243 18.53 2.75 -9.47
N ASP A 244 17.80 3.13 -8.43
CA ASP A 244 18.26 3.04 -7.04
C ASP A 244 18.19 1.59 -6.55
N LEU A 245 17.33 0.75 -7.16
CA LEU A 245 17.20 -0.67 -6.82
C LEU A 245 18.47 -1.48 -7.10
N ALA A 246 19.34 -1.03 -8.00
CA ALA A 246 20.66 -1.65 -8.18
C ALA A 246 21.49 -1.59 -6.89
N THR A 247 21.49 -0.42 -6.21
CA THR A 247 22.18 -0.22 -4.93
C THR A 247 21.50 -0.97 -3.79
N VAL A 248 20.15 -1.05 -3.80
CA VAL A 248 19.40 -1.87 -2.83
C VAL A 248 19.81 -3.34 -2.94
N ARG A 249 19.89 -3.89 -4.17
CA ARG A 249 20.32 -5.28 -4.41
C ARG A 249 21.77 -5.51 -4.00
N TYR A 250 22.66 -4.55 -4.27
CA TYR A 250 24.05 -4.58 -3.81
C TYR A 250 24.13 -4.74 -2.30
N TYR A 251 23.51 -3.84 -1.53
CA TYR A 251 23.54 -3.91 -0.07
C TYR A 251 22.82 -5.14 0.49
N PHE A 252 21.72 -5.58 -0.14
CA PHE A 252 21.06 -6.82 0.23
C PHE A 252 22.04 -8.00 0.17
N ASN A 253 22.82 -8.09 -0.90
CA ASN A 253 23.82 -9.15 -1.06
C ASN A 253 24.96 -9.03 -0.03
N GLU A 254 25.41 -7.80 0.26
CA GLU A 254 26.39 -7.55 1.32
C GLU A 254 25.88 -8.03 2.68
N PHE A 255 24.61 -7.79 3.02
CA PHE A 255 24.02 -8.29 4.27
C PHE A 255 23.86 -9.80 4.28
N ASN A 256 23.57 -10.40 3.11
CA ASN A 256 23.38 -11.84 2.98
C ASN A 256 24.67 -12.62 3.28
N HIS A 257 25.85 -12.14 2.84
CA HIS A 257 27.12 -12.87 2.97
C HIS A 257 27.04 -14.36 2.55
N GLY A 258 26.17 -14.68 1.57
CA GLY A 258 25.92 -16.06 1.12
C GLY A 258 25.19 -16.96 2.13
N TYR A 259 24.54 -16.40 3.15
CA TYR A 259 23.86 -17.15 4.20
C TYR A 259 22.60 -17.87 3.69
N VAL A 260 21.73 -17.17 2.96
CA VAL A 260 20.54 -17.76 2.33
C VAL A 260 20.65 -17.78 0.82
N ILE A 261 20.09 -18.83 0.21
CA ILE A 261 19.94 -18.95 -1.23
C ILE A 261 18.83 -17.99 -1.66
N THR A 262 19.10 -17.20 -2.69
CA THR A 262 18.14 -16.27 -3.28
C THR A 262 17.94 -16.59 -4.75
N PRO A 263 16.77 -16.26 -5.33
CA PRO A 263 16.66 -16.05 -6.77
C PRO A 263 17.64 -14.96 -7.24
N GLU A 264 17.73 -14.77 -8.55
CA GLU A 264 18.41 -13.59 -9.11
C GLU A 264 17.81 -12.31 -8.52
N LEU A 265 18.66 -11.43 -7.99
CA LEU A 265 18.19 -10.26 -7.24
C LEU A 265 17.42 -9.25 -8.11
N ASN A 266 17.67 -9.26 -9.42
CA ASN A 266 16.91 -8.47 -10.40
C ASN A 266 15.47 -8.98 -10.56
N ASP A 267 15.25 -10.28 -10.35
CA ASP A 267 13.92 -10.87 -10.36
C ASP A 267 13.27 -10.77 -8.99
N LEU A 268 14.03 -10.90 -7.88
CA LEU A 268 13.49 -10.84 -6.53
C LEU A 268 13.04 -9.43 -6.14
N ILE A 269 13.91 -8.43 -6.31
CA ILE A 269 13.68 -7.06 -5.85
C ILE A 269 13.39 -6.18 -7.06
N VAL A 270 12.15 -5.70 -7.20
CA VAL A 270 11.68 -4.96 -8.38
C VAL A 270 10.95 -3.69 -7.99
N SER A 271 10.73 -2.79 -8.94
CA SER A 271 9.80 -1.69 -8.79
C SER A 271 8.37 -2.10 -9.14
N THR A 272 7.41 -1.20 -8.90
CA THR A 272 6.01 -1.40 -9.30
C THR A 272 5.88 -1.78 -10.77
N GLY A 273 5.17 -2.88 -11.05
CA GLY A 273 4.81 -3.27 -12.42
C GLY A 273 3.57 -2.56 -12.93
N VAL A 274 2.81 -1.91 -12.04
CA VAL A 274 1.61 -1.16 -12.42
C VAL A 274 1.97 0.31 -12.72
N SER A 275 1.55 0.78 -13.90
CA SER A 275 1.78 2.15 -14.36
C SER A 275 1.09 3.21 -13.50
N GLU A 276 1.59 4.45 -13.56
CA GLU A 276 1.00 5.63 -12.89
C GLU A 276 0.83 5.53 -11.36
N ASN A 277 1.62 4.73 -10.67
CA ASN A 277 1.43 4.39 -9.25
C ASN A 277 0.03 3.82 -8.98
N GLY A 278 -0.48 3.02 -9.92
CA GLY A 278 -1.85 2.49 -9.91
C GLY A 278 -2.05 1.21 -9.09
N SER A 279 -1.01 0.67 -8.42
CA SER A 279 -1.09 -0.64 -7.75
C SER A 279 -2.23 -0.67 -6.72
N ALA A 280 -2.39 0.37 -5.89
CA ALA A 280 -3.52 0.44 -4.94
C ALA A 280 -4.88 0.51 -5.65
N THR A 281 -5.00 1.30 -6.74
CA THR A 281 -6.23 1.37 -7.55
C THR A 281 -6.59 -0.01 -8.08
N ILE A 282 -5.65 -0.71 -8.71
CA ILE A 282 -5.89 -2.04 -9.28
C ILE A 282 -6.22 -3.04 -8.17
N GLY A 283 -5.48 -3.02 -7.07
CA GLY A 283 -5.75 -3.90 -5.93
C GLY A 283 -7.14 -3.69 -5.34
N ASN A 284 -7.56 -2.44 -5.16
CA ASN A 284 -8.93 -2.13 -4.71
C ASN A 284 -9.99 -2.67 -5.68
N LEU A 285 -9.83 -2.43 -6.99
CA LEU A 285 -10.77 -2.94 -7.99
C LEU A 285 -10.82 -4.48 -7.98
N ALA A 286 -9.66 -5.14 -7.85
CA ALA A 286 -9.56 -6.59 -7.80
C ALA A 286 -10.16 -7.17 -6.51
N LEU A 287 -10.01 -6.51 -5.37
CA LEU A 287 -10.67 -6.88 -4.11
C LEU A 287 -12.20 -6.74 -4.22
N ALA A 288 -12.68 -5.66 -4.86
CA ALA A 288 -14.10 -5.48 -5.13
C ALA A 288 -14.66 -6.61 -6.01
N LYS A 289 -13.91 -7.02 -7.04
CA LYS A 289 -14.23 -8.16 -7.91
C LYS A 289 -14.26 -9.48 -7.15
N LYS A 290 -13.25 -9.74 -6.30
CA LYS A 290 -13.16 -10.95 -5.46
C LYS A 290 -14.39 -11.10 -4.54
N LEU A 291 -14.87 -10.01 -3.96
CA LEU A 291 -16.07 -10.02 -3.11
C LEU A 291 -17.32 -10.50 -3.85
N LEU A 292 -17.56 -10.04 -5.09
CA LEU A 292 -18.74 -10.48 -5.85
C LEU A 292 -18.67 -11.97 -6.20
N SER A 293 -17.51 -12.44 -6.66
CA SER A 293 -17.32 -13.87 -6.99
C SER A 293 -17.50 -14.80 -5.79
N SER A 294 -17.25 -14.30 -4.57
CA SER A 294 -17.41 -15.08 -3.34
C SER A 294 -18.86 -15.13 -2.87
N ASN A 295 -19.60 -14.02 -3.04
CA ASN A 295 -21.02 -13.95 -2.70
C ASN A 295 -21.91 -14.76 -3.66
N GLU A 296 -21.52 -14.88 -4.94
CA GLU A 296 -22.22 -15.75 -5.90
C GLU A 296 -22.09 -17.23 -5.51
N ARG A 297 -20.87 -17.68 -5.15
CA ARG A 297 -20.65 -19.06 -4.68
C ARG A 297 -21.44 -19.42 -3.43
N ILE A 298 -21.59 -18.48 -2.49
CA ILE A 298 -22.39 -18.72 -1.27
C ILE A 298 -23.88 -18.91 -1.62
N LYS A 299 -24.41 -18.12 -2.56
CA LYS A 299 -25.81 -18.22 -3.02
C LYS A 299 -26.12 -19.50 -3.80
N GLU A 300 -25.13 -20.08 -4.49
CA GLU A 300 -25.29 -21.36 -5.20
C GLU A 300 -25.26 -22.58 -4.25
N THR A 301 -24.71 -22.41 -3.04
CA THR A 301 -24.60 -23.46 -2.02
C THR A 301 -25.64 -23.39 -0.90
N SER A 302 -26.55 -22.40 -0.94
CA SER A 302 -27.60 -22.14 0.05
C SER A 302 -28.99 -22.36 -0.54
#